data_AF-A0A1H8H1H0-F1
#
_entry.id   AF-A0A1H8H1H0-F1
#
_cell.length_a   1.000
_cell.length_b   1.000
_cell.length_c   1.000
_cell.angle_alpha   90.00
_cell.angle_beta   90.00
_cell.angle_gamma   90.00
#
_symmetry.space_group_name_H-M   'P 1'
#
loop_
_entity.id
_entity.type
_entity.pdbx_description
1 polymer ?
#
loop_
_entity_poly.entity_id
_entity_poly.type
_entity_poly.pdbx_seq_one_letter_code
_entity_poly.pdbx_strand_id
1 'polypeptide(L)'
;MLVRQSQINNTRKVMRMVYRKSTWVICLSLAIAVTTLTGCEATKSSNSKANSQSGEATTASLDYVNEIDKNKIMTFAITVDQAKWKEMLDNAADEEYISADVTINGTTIKNVGIRPKGNSSLSSIVRDGDTDRYSFKIKFDEYVEGQTWQGLDKIVLNNNFSDATSLKEYLSYDMMSYIGVDAPLYSFADISLNGQKWGFYLAVEDMDSSYLERTHDDEGELYKPESAMGGGGQFPGGAKDGQESSPPKEAATSGTTEVAAATAPDKTQQTQQTQNPAQAMPDRKNGGGMKGMANNGVSLQYTDDKITSYSAIFDNAETKTDQADQQRLIEALKNLSEGKDLETTVDVDAVLRYFAANAVVVNLDNYVSNMGHNYYLYENEGQLSILPWDYNLAFGGFQSGSASNVVNFPIDTPVSGVSLEERPLLGKLLEVPEYQEKYHAYLQEIMNGYFADGKFEQTVDRLSTMISDYVKNDPTAFYDYDKFQAAIVELKELGALRAKSIQGQLDGTIPSTTEAQKADSSKLIDASTVDMQALGTQGGGKEGAGGKGGPGGGGFPDMSGLDQDVMQQAMQIIQDAGGNITDEVKTKLTALGLTEEQMTQFSQMRNGGRPNISK
;
A
#
# COMPACT_ATOMS: atom_id res chain seq x y z
N MET A 1 -9.64 46.21 2.19
CA MET A 1 -8.29 45.60 2.28
C MET A 1 -8.26 44.14 1.84
N LEU A 2 -9.37 43.37 1.94
CA LEU A 2 -9.41 41.95 1.55
C LEU A 2 -9.55 41.66 0.02
N VAL A 3 -9.96 42.63 -0.80
CA VAL A 3 -10.06 42.43 -2.27
C VAL A 3 -8.72 42.66 -3.00
N ARG A 4 -7.75 43.34 -2.35
CA ARG A 4 -6.43 43.59 -2.95
C ARG A 4 -5.42 42.45 -2.75
N GLN A 5 -5.62 41.56 -1.77
CA GLN A 5 -4.69 40.45 -1.51
C GLN A 5 -4.93 39.25 -2.46
N SER A 6 -6.20 38.96 -2.79
CA SER A 6 -6.57 37.90 -3.75
C SER A 6 -6.05 38.19 -5.17
N GLN A 7 -6.09 39.45 -5.61
CA GLN A 7 -5.54 39.86 -6.91
C GLN A 7 -4.01 39.74 -6.97
N ILE A 8 -3.29 39.94 -5.86
CA ILE A 8 -1.82 39.83 -5.82
C ILE A 8 -1.36 38.37 -5.90
N ASN A 9 -2.09 37.42 -5.32
CA ASN A 9 -1.75 35.99 -5.37
C ASN A 9 -2.04 35.37 -6.74
N ASN A 10 -3.17 35.73 -7.38
CA ASN A 10 -3.45 35.28 -8.75
C ASN A 10 -2.47 35.87 -9.78
N THR A 11 -2.04 37.13 -9.60
CA THR A 11 -1.06 37.75 -10.51
C THR A 11 0.33 37.11 -10.38
N ARG A 12 0.72 36.62 -9.19
CA ARG A 12 1.99 35.89 -8.97
C ARG A 12 2.01 34.50 -9.59
N LYS A 13 0.87 33.78 -9.57
CA LYS A 13 0.72 32.46 -10.23
C LYS A 13 0.78 32.59 -11.75
N VAL A 14 0.13 33.61 -12.31
CA VAL A 14 0.14 33.89 -13.77
C VAL A 14 1.49 34.43 -14.25
N MET A 15 2.19 35.28 -13.47
CA MET A 15 3.52 35.78 -13.85
C MET A 15 4.61 34.71 -13.85
N ARG A 16 4.55 33.70 -12.96
CA ARG A 16 5.46 32.54 -13.01
C ARG A 16 5.24 31.68 -14.26
N MET A 17 4.00 31.58 -14.72
CA MET A 17 3.62 30.81 -15.91
C MET A 17 4.03 31.51 -17.23
N VAL A 18 4.02 32.86 -17.26
CA VAL A 18 4.35 33.64 -18.46
C VAL A 18 5.87 33.85 -18.64
N TYR A 19 6.68 33.81 -17.57
CA TYR A 19 8.13 34.01 -17.67
C TYR A 19 8.93 32.75 -18.09
N ARG A 20 8.36 31.53 -18.08
CA ARG A 20 9.05 30.30 -18.52
C ARG A 20 8.92 30.00 -20.03
N LYS A 21 8.13 30.77 -20.80
CA LYS A 21 7.89 30.55 -22.24
C LYS A 21 8.78 31.34 -23.21
N SER A 22 9.86 31.99 -22.77
CA SER A 22 10.71 32.77 -23.68
C SER A 22 12.18 32.80 -23.25
N THR A 23 12.90 31.70 -23.47
CA THR A 23 14.37 31.75 -23.68
C THR A 23 14.82 30.47 -24.38
N TRP A 24 14.58 30.37 -25.69
CA TRP A 24 15.37 29.53 -26.59
C TRP A 24 15.70 30.33 -27.84
N VAL A 25 16.89 30.08 -28.39
CA VAL A 25 17.56 30.66 -29.57
C VAL A 25 18.47 31.88 -29.30
N ILE A 26 19.78 31.61 -29.20
CA ILE A 26 20.82 32.07 -30.14
C ILE A 26 22.03 31.11 -29.99
N CYS A 27 22.37 30.40 -31.07
CA CYS A 27 23.65 29.72 -31.25
C CYS A 27 24.72 30.73 -31.68
N LEU A 28 25.94 30.65 -31.14
CA LEU A 28 27.16 30.57 -31.96
C LEU A 28 28.41 30.23 -31.14
N SER A 29 29.21 29.38 -31.75
CA SER A 29 30.53 28.87 -31.42
C SER A 29 31.63 29.95 -31.24
N LEU A 30 32.59 29.66 -30.35
CA LEU A 30 34.03 29.91 -30.57
C LEU A 30 34.88 29.26 -29.48
N ALA A 31 35.67 28.27 -29.90
CA ALA A 31 36.81 27.75 -29.14
C ALA A 31 37.99 28.72 -29.24
N ILE A 32 38.81 28.81 -28.18
CA ILE A 32 40.28 29.00 -28.17
C ILE A 32 40.76 28.94 -26.71
N ALA A 33 41.95 28.35 -26.56
CA ALA A 33 42.56 27.79 -25.38
C ALA A 33 43.57 28.72 -24.65
N VAL A 34 44.16 28.17 -23.58
CA VAL A 34 45.56 28.37 -23.09
C VAL A 34 45.81 29.29 -21.87
N THR A 35 46.06 28.59 -20.73
CA THR A 35 47.12 28.71 -19.69
C THR A 35 47.19 29.83 -18.64
N THR A 36 47.20 29.35 -17.38
CA THR A 36 48.08 29.66 -16.21
C THR A 36 48.39 31.10 -15.82
N LEU A 37 48.12 31.46 -14.55
CA LEU A 37 49.14 31.97 -13.63
C LEU A 37 48.64 32.08 -12.17
N THR A 38 49.58 31.81 -11.28
CA THR A 38 49.54 31.68 -9.82
C THR A 38 49.61 33.02 -9.06
N GLY A 39 49.00 33.05 -7.87
CA GLY A 39 49.56 33.68 -6.66
C GLY A 39 49.25 35.16 -6.38
N CYS A 40 48.58 35.45 -5.25
CA CYS A 40 49.14 36.12 -4.06
C CYS A 40 48.05 36.65 -3.10
N GLU A 41 48.33 36.51 -1.80
CA GLU A 41 47.51 36.95 -0.67
C GLU A 41 47.61 38.45 -0.33
N ALA A 42 46.59 38.89 0.41
CA ALA A 42 46.55 39.93 1.45
C ALA A 42 46.70 41.41 1.05
N THR A 43 45.65 42.22 1.22
CA THR A 43 45.37 43.00 2.46
C THR A 43 44.14 43.91 2.31
N LYS A 44 43.51 44.18 3.46
CA LYS A 44 42.31 44.99 3.68
C LYS A 44 42.43 46.43 3.15
N SER A 45 41.39 46.92 2.48
CA SER A 45 40.98 48.32 2.58
C SER A 45 39.46 48.44 2.43
N SER A 46 38.86 49.02 3.44
CA SER A 46 37.47 49.44 3.52
C SER A 46 37.07 50.33 2.35
N ASN A 47 35.96 50.01 1.68
CA ASN A 47 35.10 51.04 1.12
C ASN A 47 33.66 50.55 1.00
N SER A 48 32.80 51.26 1.70
CA SER A 48 31.35 51.11 1.73
C SER A 48 30.73 51.30 0.34
N LYS A 49 30.03 50.29 -0.16
CA LYS A 49 28.95 50.46 -1.14
C LYS A 49 27.78 49.57 -0.75
N ALA A 50 26.64 50.23 -0.59
CA ALA A 50 25.35 49.61 -0.35
C ALA A 50 25.10 48.51 -1.40
N ASN A 51 24.92 47.28 -0.91
CA ASN A 51 24.43 46.19 -1.74
C ASN A 51 22.97 45.98 -1.40
N SER A 52 22.13 46.23 -2.41
CA SER A 52 20.73 45.91 -2.46
C SER A 52 20.58 44.41 -2.19
N GLN A 53 19.88 44.04 -1.11
CA GLN A 53 19.43 42.66 -0.91
C GLN A 53 18.51 42.29 -2.08
N SER A 54 19.03 41.49 -3.01
CA SER A 54 18.20 40.51 -3.70
C SER A 54 17.72 39.54 -2.63
N GLY A 55 16.44 39.61 -2.28
CA GLY A 55 15.81 38.60 -1.45
C GLY A 55 15.89 37.27 -2.19
N GLU A 56 16.78 36.39 -1.74
CA GLU A 56 16.58 34.95 -1.92
C GLU A 56 15.19 34.65 -1.39
N ALA A 57 14.35 34.10 -2.25
CA ALA A 57 13.16 33.43 -1.79
C ALA A 57 13.65 32.24 -0.96
N THR A 58 13.57 32.34 0.37
CA THR A 58 13.65 31.19 1.25
C THR A 58 12.53 30.24 0.82
N THR A 59 12.88 29.15 0.13
CA THR A 59 12.08 27.93 0.11
C THR A 59 11.71 27.63 1.56
N ALA A 60 10.43 27.40 1.85
CA ALA A 60 10.04 27.00 3.20
C ALA A 60 10.83 25.73 3.55
N SER A 61 11.55 25.72 4.67
CA SER A 61 12.24 24.50 5.08
C SER A 61 11.22 23.50 5.60
N LEU A 62 11.25 22.27 5.07
CA LEU A 62 10.50 21.13 5.59
C LEU A 62 11.20 20.61 6.84
N ASP A 63 11.05 21.34 7.94
CA ASP A 63 11.75 21.06 9.20
C ASP A 63 11.42 19.67 9.77
N TYR A 64 10.23 19.12 9.46
CA TYR A 64 9.79 17.79 9.91
C TYR A 64 10.75 16.67 9.47
N VAL A 65 11.50 16.86 8.38
CA VAL A 65 12.46 15.88 7.86
C VAL A 65 13.54 15.56 8.89
N ASN A 66 13.91 16.53 9.74
CA ASN A 66 14.89 16.33 10.80
C ASN A 66 14.27 15.77 12.10
N GLU A 67 12.95 15.78 12.20
CA GLU A 67 12.19 15.45 13.41
C GLU A 67 11.64 14.02 13.38
N ILE A 68 11.37 13.50 12.19
CA ILE A 68 11.13 12.07 11.95
C ILE A 68 12.48 11.35 11.80
N ASP A 69 13.16 11.17 12.93
CA ASP A 69 14.44 10.43 13.00
C ASP A 69 14.21 8.96 13.34
N LYS A 70 14.38 8.08 12.36
CA LYS A 70 14.22 6.62 12.50
C LYS A 70 15.07 5.99 13.62
N ASN A 71 16.12 6.67 14.10
CA ASN A 71 16.98 6.19 15.19
C ASN A 71 16.52 6.63 16.59
N LYS A 72 15.37 7.30 16.68
CA LYS A 72 14.79 7.76 17.95
C LYS A 72 13.35 7.24 18.08
N ILE A 73 12.80 7.42 19.28
CA ILE A 73 11.38 7.23 19.54
C ILE A 73 10.74 8.62 19.59
N MET A 74 9.77 8.86 18.72
CA MET A 74 8.97 10.07 18.75
C MET A 74 7.94 9.99 19.86
N THR A 75 7.61 11.13 20.48
CA THR A 75 6.56 11.19 21.50
C THR A 75 5.34 11.93 20.95
N PHE A 76 4.17 11.32 21.10
CA PHE A 76 2.88 11.91 20.74
C PHE A 76 2.03 12.04 22.00
N ALA A 77 1.68 13.26 22.40
CA ALA A 77 0.70 13.51 23.45
C ALA A 77 -0.57 14.12 22.88
N ILE A 78 -1.63 13.33 22.84
CA ILE A 78 -2.94 13.67 22.29
C ILE A 78 -3.83 14.15 23.43
N THR A 79 -4.35 15.36 23.33
CA THR A 79 -5.34 15.92 24.24
C THR A 79 -6.65 16.15 23.49
N VAL A 80 -7.72 15.52 23.96
CA VAL A 80 -9.00 15.47 23.25
C VAL A 80 -10.15 15.37 24.24
N ASP A 81 -11.31 15.89 23.86
CA ASP A 81 -12.55 15.66 24.61
C ASP A 81 -12.85 14.16 24.69
N GLN A 82 -12.97 13.64 25.91
CA GLN A 82 -13.14 12.20 26.14
C GLN A 82 -14.44 11.64 25.53
N ALA A 83 -15.51 12.44 25.48
CA ALA A 83 -16.77 12.01 24.90
C ALA A 83 -16.64 11.92 23.37
N LYS A 84 -15.99 12.90 22.74
CA LYS A 84 -15.70 12.86 21.30
C LYS A 84 -14.76 11.72 20.90
N TRP A 85 -13.71 11.48 21.70
CA TRP A 85 -12.82 10.33 21.48
C TRP A 85 -13.61 9.02 21.52
N LYS A 86 -14.44 8.84 22.55
CA LYS A 86 -15.28 7.66 22.66
C LYS A 86 -16.26 7.54 21.49
N GLU A 87 -16.93 8.62 21.10
CA GLU A 87 -17.87 8.63 19.96
C GLU A 87 -17.16 8.26 18.66
N MET A 88 -15.95 8.77 18.42
CA MET A 88 -15.13 8.42 17.26
C MET A 88 -14.76 6.93 17.25
N LEU A 89 -14.43 6.34 18.41
CA LEU A 89 -14.12 4.92 18.50
C LEU A 89 -15.38 4.04 18.32
N ASP A 90 -16.51 4.45 18.90
CA ASP A 90 -17.80 3.75 18.75
C ASP A 90 -18.28 3.73 17.29
N ASN A 91 -17.86 4.72 16.49
CA ASN A 91 -18.16 4.86 15.06
C ASN A 91 -16.88 4.77 14.18
N ALA A 92 -15.88 4.00 14.61
CA ALA A 92 -14.56 4.00 13.95
C ALA A 92 -14.60 3.64 12.45
N ALA A 93 -15.59 2.86 12.02
CA ALA A 93 -15.78 2.48 10.62
C ALA A 93 -16.15 3.66 9.69
N ASP A 94 -16.67 4.75 10.25
CA ASP A 94 -17.06 5.94 9.47
C ASP A 94 -15.85 6.81 9.09
N GLU A 95 -14.70 6.58 9.73
CA GLU A 95 -13.46 7.33 9.51
C GLU A 95 -13.65 8.86 9.62
N GLU A 96 -14.49 9.31 10.55
CA GLU A 96 -14.74 10.73 10.76
C GLU A 96 -13.64 11.38 11.62
N TYR A 97 -13.18 12.56 11.19
CA TYR A 97 -12.24 13.36 11.97
C TYR A 97 -12.93 13.98 13.18
N ILE A 98 -12.22 13.94 14.32
CA ILE A 98 -12.48 14.82 15.46
C ILE A 98 -11.30 15.77 15.67
N SER A 99 -11.58 16.88 16.35
CA SER A 99 -10.56 17.87 16.72
C SER A 99 -9.81 17.46 17.98
N ALA A 100 -8.48 17.53 17.95
CA ALA A 100 -7.58 17.30 19.07
C ALA A 100 -6.42 18.31 19.10
N ASP A 101 -5.79 18.47 20.26
CA ASP A 101 -4.47 19.09 20.37
C ASP A 101 -3.42 17.97 20.43
N VAL A 102 -2.38 18.04 19.61
CA VAL A 102 -1.32 17.01 19.57
C VAL A 102 0.02 17.68 19.84
N THR A 103 0.79 17.12 20.77
CA THR A 103 2.17 17.54 21.03
C THR A 103 3.12 16.47 20.50
N ILE A 104 3.92 16.83 19.49
CA ILE A 104 4.89 15.95 18.83
C ILE A 104 6.30 16.43 19.18
N ASN A 105 7.12 15.58 19.80
CA ASN A 105 8.48 15.91 20.26
C ASN A 105 8.55 17.23 21.07
N GLY A 106 7.49 17.56 21.82
CA GLY A 106 7.39 18.80 22.61
C GLY A 106 6.79 20.01 21.88
N THR A 107 6.49 19.91 20.59
CA THR A 107 5.80 20.95 19.81
C THR A 107 4.31 20.69 19.76
N THR A 108 3.50 21.58 20.35
CA THR A 108 2.03 21.47 20.35
C THR A 108 1.40 22.12 19.11
N ILE A 109 0.58 21.36 18.41
CA ILE A 109 -0.28 21.80 17.31
C ILE A 109 -1.74 21.65 17.78
N LYS A 110 -2.52 22.72 17.61
CA LYS A 110 -3.88 22.80 18.16
C LYS A 110 -4.94 22.67 17.08
N ASN A 111 -6.03 22.00 17.44
CA ASN A 111 -7.18 21.73 16.56
C ASN A 111 -6.81 20.94 15.30
N VAL A 112 -5.99 19.91 15.43
CA VAL A 112 -5.70 18.98 14.33
C VAL A 112 -6.86 18.00 14.17
N GLY A 113 -7.03 17.44 12.97
CA GLY A 113 -7.90 16.29 12.74
C GLY A 113 -7.22 15.00 13.16
N ILE A 114 -7.91 14.16 13.93
CA ILE A 114 -7.52 12.77 14.19
C ILE A 114 -8.69 11.83 13.93
N ARG A 115 -8.43 10.67 13.33
CA ARG A 115 -9.41 9.61 13.08
C ARG A 115 -8.78 8.22 13.04
N PRO A 116 -9.53 7.14 13.31
CA PRO A 116 -9.15 5.80 12.93
C PRO A 116 -8.90 5.69 11.42
N LYS A 117 -8.00 4.81 11.02
CA LYS A 117 -7.74 4.48 9.61
C LYS A 117 -7.47 3.00 9.41
N GLY A 118 -7.82 2.51 8.24
CA GLY A 118 -7.36 1.23 7.75
C GLY A 118 -8.44 0.51 6.96
N ASN A 119 -8.12 -0.71 6.56
CA ASN A 119 -9.07 -1.57 5.89
C ASN A 119 -9.28 -2.84 6.73
N SER A 120 -8.46 -3.87 6.50
CA SER A 120 -8.56 -5.14 7.22
C SER A 120 -8.44 -4.96 8.73
N SER A 121 -7.41 -4.25 9.21
CA SER A 121 -7.21 -3.98 10.65
C SER A 121 -8.37 -3.21 11.27
N LEU A 122 -8.84 -2.14 10.62
CA LEU A 122 -9.99 -1.36 11.08
C LEU A 122 -11.24 -2.25 11.20
N SER A 123 -11.57 -2.97 10.13
CA SER A 123 -12.74 -3.85 10.09
C SER A 123 -12.68 -4.99 11.11
N SER A 124 -11.48 -5.50 11.41
CA SER A 124 -11.25 -6.51 12.44
C SER A 124 -11.46 -5.93 13.83
N ILE A 125 -10.89 -4.76 14.12
CA ILE A 125 -10.97 -4.12 15.44
C ILE A 125 -12.40 -3.65 15.74
N VAL A 126 -13.11 -3.08 14.76
CA VAL A 126 -14.54 -2.70 14.93
C VAL A 126 -15.40 -3.90 15.35
N ARG A 127 -15.04 -5.12 14.96
CA ARG A 127 -15.75 -6.36 15.32
C ARG A 127 -15.23 -6.99 16.61
N ASP A 128 -14.19 -6.43 17.19
CA ASP A 128 -13.47 -6.95 18.34
C ASP A 128 -13.73 -6.09 19.57
N GLY A 129 -14.66 -6.51 20.42
CA GLY A 129 -15.01 -5.78 21.63
C GLY A 129 -13.93 -5.74 22.71
N ASP A 130 -12.80 -6.41 22.49
CA ASP A 130 -11.70 -6.52 23.47
C ASP A 130 -10.57 -5.51 23.22
N THR A 131 -10.60 -4.76 22.12
CA THR A 131 -9.53 -3.81 21.79
C THR A 131 -10.04 -2.56 21.07
N ASP A 132 -9.53 -1.41 21.49
CA ASP A 132 -9.75 -0.11 20.85
C ASP A 132 -8.47 0.40 20.14
N ARG A 133 -7.53 -0.51 19.86
CA ARG A 133 -6.20 -0.16 19.33
C ARG A 133 -6.22 0.04 17.82
N TYR A 134 -6.85 1.12 17.37
CA TYR A 134 -6.85 1.50 15.96
C TYR A 134 -5.51 2.10 15.52
N SER A 135 -5.19 2.01 14.23
CA SER A 135 -4.26 2.94 13.59
C SER A 135 -4.94 4.30 13.45
N PHE A 136 -4.18 5.38 13.54
CA PHE A 136 -4.72 6.74 13.43
C PHE A 136 -4.11 7.50 12.26
N LYS A 137 -4.90 8.36 11.63
CA LYS A 137 -4.43 9.40 10.71
C LYS A 137 -4.60 10.74 11.39
N ILE A 138 -3.54 11.53 11.43
CA ILE A 138 -3.54 12.91 11.92
C ILE A 138 -3.34 13.83 10.73
N LYS A 139 -4.28 14.76 10.54
CA LYS A 139 -4.26 15.78 9.49
C LYS A 139 -4.21 17.16 10.13
N PHE A 140 -3.12 17.89 9.91
CA PHE A 140 -2.86 19.13 10.64
C PHE A 140 -3.76 20.29 10.17
N ASP A 141 -4.17 20.30 8.91
CA ASP A 141 -4.97 21.38 8.33
C ASP A 141 -6.48 21.13 8.30
N GLU A 142 -6.95 20.03 8.89
CA GLU A 142 -8.37 19.61 8.82
C GLU A 142 -9.34 20.68 9.36
N TYR A 143 -8.98 21.37 10.45
CA TYR A 143 -9.80 22.44 11.03
C TYR A 143 -9.15 23.82 10.96
N VAL A 144 -7.90 23.91 10.50
CA VAL A 144 -7.15 25.16 10.35
C VAL A 144 -6.44 25.14 9.00
N GLU A 145 -7.03 25.79 8.01
CA GLU A 145 -6.52 25.81 6.63
C GLU A 145 -5.02 26.17 6.57
N GLY A 146 -4.22 25.30 5.94
CA GLY A 146 -2.78 25.46 5.77
C GLY A 146 -1.93 25.25 7.04
N GLN A 147 -2.50 24.76 8.14
CA GLN A 147 -1.73 24.38 9.32
C GLN A 147 -0.89 23.11 9.04
N THR A 148 0.39 23.16 9.38
CA THR A 148 1.31 22.02 9.28
C THR A 148 2.03 21.79 10.61
N TRP A 149 2.56 20.59 10.79
CA TRP A 149 3.60 20.35 11.79
C TRP A 149 4.97 20.43 11.10
N GLN A 150 5.63 21.58 11.23
CA GLN A 150 6.99 21.79 10.69
C GLN A 150 7.10 21.50 9.18
N GLY A 151 6.04 21.80 8.41
CA GLY A 151 5.94 21.52 6.98
C GLY A 151 5.19 20.24 6.63
N LEU A 152 4.98 19.32 7.58
CA LEU A 152 4.20 18.10 7.37
C LEU A 152 2.69 18.40 7.44
N ASP A 153 1.94 17.95 6.44
CA ASP A 153 0.47 18.09 6.33
C ASP A 153 -0.29 16.94 7.00
N LYS A 154 0.22 15.72 6.91
CA LYS A 154 -0.39 14.50 7.46
C LYS A 154 0.64 13.50 7.97
N ILE A 155 0.27 12.78 9.04
CA ILE A 155 1.06 11.67 9.58
C ILE A 155 0.15 10.50 9.98
N VAL A 156 0.63 9.29 9.77
CA VAL A 156 -0.05 8.05 10.14
C VAL A 156 0.63 7.42 11.34
N LEU A 157 -0.16 6.92 12.29
CA LEU A 157 0.27 6.13 13.43
C LEU A 157 -0.26 4.70 13.25
N ASN A 158 0.61 3.80 12.77
CA ASN A 158 0.29 2.39 12.52
C ASN A 158 0.38 1.55 13.81
N ASN A 159 -0.65 0.75 14.07
CA ASN A 159 -0.86 -0.01 15.31
C ASN A 159 -0.14 -1.36 15.39
N ASN A 160 0.59 -1.76 14.34
CA ASN A 160 1.29 -3.04 14.20
C ASN A 160 0.39 -4.29 14.32
N PHE A 161 -0.87 -4.19 13.88
CA PHE A 161 -1.89 -5.24 14.05
C PHE A 161 -1.44 -6.66 13.68
N SER A 162 -0.76 -6.81 12.54
CA SER A 162 -0.33 -8.12 12.01
C SER A 162 1.16 -8.42 12.20
N ASP A 163 1.87 -7.59 12.96
CA ASP A 163 3.32 -7.70 13.13
C ASP A 163 3.69 -7.94 14.60
N ALA A 164 3.99 -9.20 14.94
CA ALA A 164 4.45 -9.57 16.27
C ALA A 164 5.84 -9.01 16.61
N THR A 165 6.61 -8.61 15.58
CA THR A 165 7.95 -8.03 15.75
C THR A 165 7.91 -6.52 15.93
N SER A 166 6.84 -5.84 15.49
CA SER A 166 6.83 -4.37 15.31
C SER A 166 7.95 -3.81 14.43
N LEU A 167 8.69 -4.63 13.69
CA LEU A 167 9.86 -4.23 12.89
C LEU A 167 9.67 -4.37 11.38
N LYS A 168 8.65 -5.08 10.89
CA LYS A 168 8.56 -5.46 9.46
C LYS A 168 8.48 -4.25 8.54
N GLU A 169 7.58 -3.32 8.85
CA GLU A 169 7.41 -2.09 8.07
C GLU A 169 8.64 -1.17 8.19
N TYR A 170 9.18 -1.02 9.41
CA TYR A 170 10.42 -0.26 9.65
C TYR A 170 11.58 -0.80 8.79
N LEU A 171 11.85 -2.11 8.85
CA LEU A 171 12.98 -2.75 8.14
C LEU A 171 12.79 -2.69 6.63
N SER A 172 11.54 -2.77 6.15
CA SER A 172 11.23 -2.66 4.73
C SER A 172 11.58 -1.26 4.21
N TYR A 173 11.11 -0.20 4.88
CA TYR A 173 11.46 1.16 4.50
C TYR A 173 12.96 1.45 4.68
N ASP A 174 13.61 0.90 5.71
CA ASP A 174 15.04 1.07 5.94
C ASP A 174 15.88 0.47 4.81
N MET A 175 15.51 -0.72 4.35
CA MET A 175 16.15 -1.40 3.22
C MET A 175 15.89 -0.68 1.90
N MET A 176 14.67 -0.18 1.69
CA MET A 176 14.29 0.61 0.53
C MET A 176 15.08 1.91 0.44
N SER A 177 15.14 2.68 1.53
CA SER A 177 15.96 3.90 1.60
C SER A 177 17.45 3.60 1.44
N TYR A 178 17.94 2.46 1.97
CA TYR A 178 19.34 2.06 1.81
C TYR A 178 19.75 1.92 0.35
N ILE A 179 18.88 1.34 -0.49
CA ILE A 179 19.13 1.23 -1.92
C ILE A 179 18.62 2.42 -2.73
N GLY A 180 18.19 3.52 -2.10
CA GLY A 180 17.77 4.73 -2.81
C GLY A 180 16.37 4.70 -3.42
N VAL A 181 15.44 3.90 -2.88
CA VAL A 181 14.01 4.05 -3.16
C VAL A 181 13.48 5.23 -2.35
N ASP A 182 12.74 6.12 -2.99
CA ASP A 182 11.98 7.16 -2.30
C ASP A 182 10.86 6.52 -1.48
N ALA A 183 11.05 6.51 -0.17
CA ALA A 183 10.14 5.95 0.81
C ALA A 183 9.58 7.05 1.72
N PRO A 184 8.41 6.86 2.35
CA PRO A 184 7.95 7.75 3.40
C PRO A 184 8.98 7.78 4.55
N LEU A 185 9.11 8.92 5.22
CA LEU A 185 9.84 8.99 6.49
C LEU A 185 9.06 8.24 7.57
N TYR A 186 9.78 7.61 8.49
CA TYR A 186 9.19 6.79 9.54
C TYR A 186 10.03 6.81 10.80
N SER A 187 9.36 6.62 11.93
CA SER A 187 9.98 6.46 13.24
C SER A 187 9.02 5.76 14.19
N PHE A 188 9.53 5.06 15.19
CA PHE A 188 8.67 4.55 16.25
C PHE A 188 8.05 5.70 17.05
N ALA A 189 6.87 5.44 17.63
CA ALA A 189 6.06 6.42 18.32
C ALA A 189 5.56 5.89 19.68
N ASP A 190 5.81 6.63 20.75
CA ASP A 190 5.18 6.42 22.05
C ASP A 190 4.02 7.41 22.22
N ILE A 191 2.81 6.88 22.36
CA ILE A 191 1.58 7.66 22.37
C ILE A 191 1.01 7.75 23.79
N SER A 192 0.62 8.96 24.18
CA SER A 192 -0.23 9.22 25.33
C SER A 192 -1.52 9.91 24.92
N LEU A 193 -2.62 9.55 25.58
CA LEU A 193 -3.95 10.12 25.40
C LEU A 193 -4.40 10.72 26.73
N ASN A 194 -4.70 12.03 26.74
CA ASN A 194 -5.15 12.76 27.92
C ASN A 194 -4.26 12.54 29.16
N GLY A 195 -2.94 12.48 28.94
CA GLY A 195 -1.93 12.28 29.98
C GLY A 195 -1.76 10.83 30.45
N GLN A 196 -2.47 9.86 29.88
CA GLN A 196 -2.29 8.43 30.15
C GLN A 196 -1.59 7.75 28.98
N LYS A 197 -0.79 6.72 29.25
CA LYS A 197 -0.15 5.94 28.18
C LYS A 197 -1.22 5.24 27.34
N TRP A 198 -1.10 5.32 26.02
CA TRP A 198 -2.02 4.69 25.06
C TRP A 198 -1.39 3.47 24.41
N GLY A 199 -0.22 3.62 23.78
CA GLY A 199 0.46 2.50 23.14
C GLY A 199 1.68 2.89 22.32
N PHE A 200 2.41 1.87 21.86
CA PHE A 200 3.62 1.97 21.06
C PHE A 200 3.32 1.64 19.58
N TYR A 201 3.63 2.56 18.68
CA TYR A 201 3.19 2.55 17.28
C TYR A 201 4.37 2.80 16.33
N LEU A 202 4.14 2.67 15.03
CA LEU A 202 5.04 3.23 13.99
C LEU A 202 4.41 4.50 13.41
N ALA A 203 5.10 5.62 13.52
CA ALA A 203 4.74 6.86 12.82
C ALA A 203 5.32 6.84 11.40
N VAL A 204 4.50 7.17 10.42
CA VAL A 204 4.83 7.15 8.98
C VAL A 204 4.30 8.43 8.34
N GLU A 205 5.15 9.12 7.57
CA GLU A 205 4.77 10.22 6.69
C GLU A 205 3.68 9.76 5.70
N ASP A 206 2.59 10.53 5.59
CA ASP A 206 1.54 10.22 4.61
C ASP A 206 2.02 10.66 3.22
N MET A 207 1.70 9.86 2.19
CA MET A 207 2.07 10.14 0.81
C MET A 207 1.12 11.18 0.20
N ASP A 208 1.36 12.46 0.50
CA ASP A 208 0.61 13.61 -0.03
C ASP A 208 1.56 14.79 -0.34
N SER A 209 1.09 16.01 -0.22
CA SER A 209 1.70 17.22 -0.76
C SER A 209 3.04 17.52 -0.09
N SER A 210 3.17 17.28 1.22
CA SER A 210 4.44 17.46 1.92
C SER A 210 5.50 16.44 1.47
N TYR A 211 5.10 15.19 1.22
CA TYR A 211 5.97 14.17 0.64
C TYR A 211 6.44 14.59 -0.77
N LEU A 212 5.52 15.04 -1.63
CA LEU A 212 5.87 15.51 -2.98
C LEU A 212 6.79 16.73 -2.95
N GLU A 213 6.57 17.69 -2.05
CA GLU A 213 7.47 18.82 -1.87
C GLU A 213 8.87 18.37 -1.45
N ARG A 214 8.97 17.31 -0.64
CA ARG A 214 10.24 16.75 -0.15
C ARG A 214 11.01 15.96 -1.22
N THR A 215 10.34 15.14 -2.03
CA THR A 215 11.02 14.18 -2.93
C THR A 215 10.99 14.60 -4.39
N HIS A 216 9.99 15.38 -4.82
CA HIS A 216 9.71 15.64 -6.23
C HIS A 216 9.46 17.12 -6.53
N ASP A 217 9.88 18.03 -5.64
CA ASP A 217 9.72 19.48 -5.79
C ASP A 217 8.25 19.93 -6.04
N ASP A 218 7.27 19.17 -5.50
CA ASP A 218 5.82 19.39 -5.70
C ASP A 218 5.36 19.23 -7.17
N GLU A 219 6.10 18.45 -7.97
CA GLU A 219 5.77 18.14 -9.36
C GLU A 219 5.26 16.69 -9.51
N GLY A 220 4.41 16.46 -10.52
CA GLY A 220 3.83 15.16 -10.84
C GLY A 220 2.55 14.83 -10.06
N GLU A 221 2.00 13.65 -10.34
CA GLU A 221 0.72 13.17 -9.83
C GLU A 221 0.90 11.88 -9.02
N LEU A 222 0.18 11.76 -7.90
CA LEU A 222 0.13 10.57 -7.07
C LEU A 222 -1.22 9.90 -7.16
N TYR A 223 -1.17 8.59 -7.37
CA TYR A 223 -2.33 7.71 -7.32
C TYR A 223 -2.08 6.59 -6.33
N LYS A 224 -3.13 6.17 -5.62
CA LYS A 224 -3.11 4.97 -4.79
C LYS A 224 -4.07 3.92 -5.37
N PRO A 225 -3.65 3.13 -6.37
CA PRO A 225 -4.54 2.19 -7.00
C PRO A 225 -5.17 1.22 -6.00
N GLU A 226 -6.51 1.19 -5.97
CA GLU A 226 -7.28 0.41 -5.01
C GLU A 226 -8.51 -0.19 -5.70
N SER A 227 -8.77 -1.47 -5.47
CA SER A 227 -9.93 -2.14 -6.08
C SER A 227 -11.12 -2.06 -5.13
N ALA A 228 -12.34 -2.01 -5.67
CA ALA A 228 -13.55 -1.98 -4.84
C ALA A 228 -13.74 -3.24 -3.96
N MET A 229 -12.93 -4.29 -4.16
CA MET A 229 -12.88 -5.49 -3.32
C MET A 229 -11.84 -5.40 -2.18
N GLY A 230 -10.96 -4.38 -2.21
CA GLY A 230 -10.01 -4.03 -1.14
C GLY A 230 -10.39 -2.77 -0.38
N GLY A 231 -11.35 -1.96 -0.85
CA GLY A 231 -11.98 -0.95 -0.02
C GLY A 231 -12.92 -1.60 1.00
N GLY A 232 -12.74 -1.29 2.29
CA GLY A 232 -13.71 -1.61 3.33
C GLY A 232 -15.11 -1.26 2.83
N GLY A 233 -16.00 -2.27 2.81
CA GLY A 233 -17.23 -2.23 2.03
C GLY A 233 -17.99 -0.92 2.19
N GLN A 234 -18.16 -0.19 1.10
CA GLN A 234 -19.22 0.80 0.98
C GLN A 234 -20.53 0.02 1.08
N PHE A 235 -21.11 -0.03 2.28
CA PHE A 235 -22.49 -0.46 2.43
C PHE A 235 -23.37 0.45 1.56
N PRO A 236 -24.32 -0.09 0.79
CA PRO A 236 -25.13 0.71 -0.11
C PRO A 236 -26.06 1.61 0.72
N GLY A 237 -25.66 2.88 0.86
CA GLY A 237 -26.39 3.85 1.66
C GLY A 237 -25.68 5.19 1.77
N GLY A 238 -25.46 5.87 0.64
CA GLY A 238 -24.99 7.25 0.64
C GLY A 238 -24.24 7.61 -0.63
N ALA A 239 -24.96 8.01 -1.67
CA ALA A 239 -24.33 8.65 -2.83
C ALA A 239 -23.62 9.92 -2.37
N LYS A 240 -22.29 9.96 -2.52
CA LYS A 240 -21.53 11.22 -2.47
C LYS A 240 -21.73 11.91 -3.82
N ASP A 241 -22.73 12.78 -3.89
CA ASP A 241 -22.84 13.75 -4.97
C ASP A 241 -21.70 14.76 -4.80
N GLY A 242 -20.67 14.63 -5.64
CA GLY A 242 -19.65 15.64 -5.79
C GLY A 242 -20.24 16.87 -6.48
N GLN A 243 -20.33 17.98 -5.74
CA GLN A 243 -20.20 19.34 -6.29
C GLN A 243 -20.06 20.35 -5.16
N GLU A 244 -18.83 20.80 -4.91
CA GLU A 244 -18.60 22.09 -4.26
C GLU A 244 -19.13 23.20 -5.18
N SER A 245 -20.20 23.85 -4.76
CA SER A 245 -20.45 25.24 -5.15
C SER A 245 -20.91 26.00 -3.91
N SER A 246 -20.07 26.93 -3.45
CA SER A 246 -20.40 27.83 -2.35
C SER A 246 -21.57 28.75 -2.75
N PRO A 247 -22.62 28.93 -1.93
CA PRO A 247 -23.67 29.89 -2.23
C PRO A 247 -23.33 31.28 -1.67
N PRO A 248 -23.59 32.38 -2.40
CA PRO A 248 -23.61 33.71 -1.80
C PRO A 248 -24.93 33.93 -1.05
N LYS A 249 -24.82 34.58 0.12
CA LYS A 249 -25.96 35.16 0.85
C LYS A 249 -26.55 36.33 0.03
N GLU A 250 -27.87 36.38 -0.12
CA GLU A 250 -28.70 37.52 0.30
C GLU A 250 -30.22 37.27 0.16
N ALA A 251 -30.96 38.04 0.96
CA ALA A 251 -32.38 38.07 1.30
C ALA A 251 -33.42 37.98 0.15
N ALA A 252 -34.59 37.37 0.43
CA ALA A 252 -35.85 38.09 0.75
C ALA A 252 -37.14 37.27 0.50
N THR A 253 -38.02 37.26 1.52
CA THR A 253 -39.50 37.38 1.49
C THR A 253 -40.46 36.33 0.89
N SER A 254 -41.47 36.04 1.72
CA SER A 254 -42.89 35.65 1.48
C SER A 254 -43.15 34.28 0.87
N GLY A 255 -43.82 33.37 1.58
CA GLY A 255 -45.29 33.24 1.58
C GLY A 255 -45.66 32.18 0.53
N THR A 256 -46.34 31.07 0.79
CA THR A 256 -47.63 30.90 1.48
C THR A 256 -47.86 29.42 1.82
N THR A 257 -48.68 29.23 2.85
CA THR A 257 -49.48 28.08 3.27
C THR A 257 -50.06 27.17 2.18
N GLU A 258 -50.08 25.85 2.41
CA GLU A 258 -51.29 25.00 2.61
C GLU A 258 -50.88 23.53 2.90
N VAL A 259 -50.83 23.07 4.16
CA VAL A 259 -51.81 22.32 4.99
C VAL A 259 -52.43 21.02 4.41
N ALA A 260 -52.17 19.92 5.14
CA ALA A 260 -53.03 18.74 5.41
C ALA A 260 -53.18 17.67 4.30
N ALA A 261 -53.26 16.36 4.57
CA ALA A 261 -53.54 15.63 5.80
C ALA A 261 -52.94 14.20 5.74
N ALA A 262 -52.62 13.68 6.92
CA ALA A 262 -52.30 12.30 7.20
C ALA A 262 -53.51 11.37 7.06
N THR A 263 -53.29 10.10 6.70
CA THR A 263 -53.69 8.92 7.49
C THR A 263 -53.26 7.60 6.80
N ALA A 264 -52.55 6.76 7.53
CA ALA A 264 -52.53 5.29 7.35
C ALA A 264 -53.72 4.68 8.15
N PRO A 265 -54.04 3.36 8.13
CA PRO A 265 -53.21 2.23 7.68
C PRO A 265 -53.93 0.99 7.04
N ASP A 266 -53.09 0.06 6.60
CA ASP A 266 -53.19 -1.41 6.70
C ASP A 266 -53.91 -2.27 5.63
N LYS A 267 -53.22 -3.39 5.34
CA LYS A 267 -53.61 -4.72 4.82
C LYS A 267 -53.57 -5.08 3.32
N THR A 268 -52.69 -6.05 3.11
CA THR A 268 -52.85 -7.33 2.38
C THR A 268 -52.53 -7.44 0.90
N GLN A 269 -51.59 -8.38 0.68
CA GLN A 269 -51.22 -9.12 -0.52
C GLN A 269 -52.35 -9.32 -1.55
N GLN A 270 -52.02 -9.13 -2.82
CA GLN A 270 -52.48 -10.02 -3.89
C GLN A 270 -51.49 -10.03 -5.07
N THR A 271 -51.04 -11.25 -5.35
CA THR A 271 -50.37 -11.72 -6.56
C THR A 271 -51.15 -11.39 -7.83
N GLN A 272 -50.46 -10.91 -8.88
CA GLN A 272 -50.85 -11.15 -10.27
C GLN A 272 -49.61 -11.36 -11.16
N GLN A 273 -49.48 -12.59 -11.64
CA GLN A 273 -48.70 -12.95 -12.81
C GLN A 273 -49.40 -12.43 -14.07
N THR A 274 -48.64 -11.85 -14.99
CA THR A 274 -48.97 -11.89 -16.42
C THR A 274 -47.70 -12.17 -17.22
N GLN A 275 -47.83 -13.20 -18.06
CA GLN A 275 -46.83 -13.82 -18.91
C GLN A 275 -46.60 -13.00 -20.18
N ASN A 276 -45.39 -13.07 -20.74
CA ASN A 276 -45.17 -13.12 -22.19
C ASN A 276 -43.74 -13.59 -22.54
N PRO A 277 -43.44 -14.02 -23.80
CA PRO A 277 -43.16 -15.42 -24.07
C PRO A 277 -41.75 -15.69 -24.62
N ALA A 278 -41.36 -16.97 -24.56
CA ALA A 278 -40.13 -17.50 -25.10
C ALA A 278 -39.98 -17.29 -26.62
N GLN A 279 -38.84 -16.76 -27.04
CA GLN A 279 -38.29 -16.94 -28.39
C GLN A 279 -36.85 -17.45 -28.29
N ALA A 280 -36.56 -18.40 -29.18
CA ALA A 280 -35.48 -19.35 -29.14
C ALA A 280 -34.06 -18.73 -29.26
N MET A 281 -33.13 -19.32 -28.51
CA MET A 281 -31.69 -19.10 -28.63
C MET A 281 -31.14 -19.80 -29.89
N PRO A 282 -30.34 -19.15 -30.74
CA PRO A 282 -29.45 -19.84 -31.65
C PRO A 282 -28.12 -20.17 -30.96
N ASP A 283 -27.62 -21.36 -31.25
CA ASP A 283 -26.34 -21.92 -30.81
C ASP A 283 -25.17 -20.93 -30.90
N ARG A 284 -24.56 -20.60 -29.75
CA ARG A 284 -23.22 -20.02 -29.69
C ARG A 284 -22.22 -21.11 -29.29
N LYS A 285 -21.57 -21.69 -30.30
CA LYS A 285 -20.16 -22.06 -30.19
C LYS A 285 -19.36 -20.78 -29.93
N ASN A 286 -18.74 -20.64 -28.76
CA ASN A 286 -17.43 -20.01 -28.68
C ASN A 286 -16.74 -20.31 -27.35
N GLY A 287 -15.49 -20.74 -27.43
CA GLY A 287 -14.59 -20.74 -26.28
C GLY A 287 -14.35 -19.30 -25.82
N GLY A 288 -14.58 -19.06 -24.54
CA GLY A 288 -14.30 -17.80 -23.86
C GLY A 288 -14.00 -18.16 -22.42
N GLY A 289 -12.73 -18.44 -22.13
CA GLY A 289 -12.25 -18.60 -20.77
C GLY A 289 -12.48 -17.32 -19.97
N MET A 290 -12.67 -17.52 -18.67
CA MET A 290 -12.68 -16.49 -17.63
C MET A 290 -11.49 -15.53 -17.81
N LYS A 291 -11.72 -14.38 -18.45
CA LYS A 291 -10.73 -13.33 -18.71
C LYS A 291 -11.17 -12.00 -18.09
N GLY A 292 -11.96 -12.06 -17.01
CA GLY A 292 -12.84 -10.97 -16.60
C GLY A 292 -12.77 -10.53 -15.13
N MET A 293 -11.70 -10.86 -14.40
CA MET A 293 -11.48 -10.36 -13.03
C MET A 293 -10.23 -9.46 -12.88
N ALA A 294 -9.53 -9.19 -13.97
CA ALA A 294 -8.55 -8.11 -14.13
C ALA A 294 -9.10 -7.23 -15.27
N ASN A 295 -9.39 -5.95 -15.12
CA ASN A 295 -8.45 -4.86 -14.95
C ASN A 295 -9.28 -3.59 -14.77
N ASN A 296 -9.40 -3.06 -13.55
CA ASN A 296 -9.89 -1.70 -13.32
C ASN A 296 -8.71 -0.71 -13.11
N GLY A 297 -7.49 -1.13 -13.42
CA GLY A 297 -6.27 -0.32 -13.38
C GLY A 297 -5.19 -0.80 -12.40
N VAL A 298 -5.52 -1.57 -11.36
CA VAL A 298 -4.56 -2.00 -10.30
C VAL A 298 -3.36 -2.84 -10.79
N SER A 299 -3.47 -3.48 -11.95
CA SER A 299 -2.38 -4.23 -12.57
C SER A 299 -1.44 -3.36 -13.40
N LEU A 300 -1.81 -2.09 -13.65
CA LEU A 300 -1.13 -1.16 -14.57
C LEU A 300 -1.06 -1.68 -16.01
N GLN A 301 -1.96 -2.59 -16.39
CA GLN A 301 -2.09 -3.03 -17.78
C GLN A 301 -2.93 -2.05 -18.59
N TYR A 302 -2.42 -1.68 -19.77
CA TYR A 302 -3.23 -0.98 -20.75
C TYR A 302 -4.34 -1.89 -21.29
N THR A 303 -5.55 -1.38 -21.31
CA THR A 303 -6.74 -2.07 -21.81
C THR A 303 -7.36 -1.36 -23.00
N ASP A 304 -7.69 -0.07 -22.83
CA ASP A 304 -8.12 0.83 -23.88
C ASP A 304 -7.83 2.30 -23.51
N ASP A 305 -8.22 3.24 -24.36
CA ASP A 305 -8.03 4.67 -24.14
C ASP A 305 -9.12 5.31 -23.24
N LYS A 306 -10.01 4.52 -22.61
CA LYS A 306 -11.11 5.08 -21.80
C LYS A 306 -10.68 5.24 -20.35
N ILE A 307 -10.81 6.45 -19.82
CA ILE A 307 -10.57 6.78 -18.40
C ILE A 307 -11.34 5.86 -17.46
N THR A 308 -12.59 5.53 -17.78
CA THR A 308 -13.43 4.64 -16.96
C THR A 308 -12.90 3.21 -16.81
N SER A 309 -11.98 2.78 -17.68
CA SER A 309 -11.33 1.46 -17.58
C SER A 309 -10.27 1.40 -16.47
N TYR A 310 -9.86 2.56 -15.93
CA TYR A 310 -8.81 2.69 -14.92
C TYR A 310 -9.34 3.34 -13.63
N SER A 311 -10.62 3.10 -13.30
CA SER A 311 -11.27 3.75 -12.16
C SER A 311 -10.58 3.46 -10.83
N ALA A 312 -9.93 2.30 -10.66
CA ALA A 312 -9.14 2.02 -9.45
C ALA A 312 -7.96 2.97 -9.25
N ILE A 313 -7.44 3.55 -10.33
CA ILE A 313 -6.36 4.54 -10.28
C ILE A 313 -6.98 5.92 -10.06
N PHE A 314 -7.90 6.33 -10.95
CA PHE A 314 -8.37 7.71 -11.00
C PHE A 314 -9.37 8.09 -9.91
N ASP A 315 -10.15 7.14 -9.38
CA ASP A 315 -11.02 7.40 -8.23
C ASP A 315 -10.22 7.51 -6.93
N ASN A 316 -8.94 7.11 -6.96
CA ASN A 316 -8.00 7.12 -5.82
C ASN A 316 -6.76 7.97 -6.13
N ALA A 317 -6.91 9.05 -6.91
CA ALA A 317 -5.89 10.07 -7.06
C ALA A 317 -5.75 10.85 -5.75
N GLU A 318 -4.52 11.05 -5.30
CA GLU A 318 -4.19 11.78 -4.07
C GLU A 318 -3.87 13.25 -4.40
N THR A 319 -3.29 13.48 -5.57
CA THR A 319 -3.18 14.82 -6.18
C THR A 319 -4.41 15.17 -7.01
N LYS A 320 -4.57 16.46 -7.31
CA LYS A 320 -5.67 16.97 -8.14
C LYS A 320 -5.37 16.77 -9.61
N THR A 321 -5.90 15.71 -10.19
CA THR A 321 -5.70 15.37 -11.60
C THR A 321 -6.85 15.85 -12.49
N ASP A 322 -6.55 16.27 -13.72
CA ASP A 322 -7.53 16.56 -14.76
C ASP A 322 -7.53 15.52 -15.90
N GLN A 323 -8.39 15.72 -16.91
CA GLN A 323 -8.53 14.78 -18.02
C GLN A 323 -7.24 14.63 -18.86
N ALA A 324 -6.42 15.68 -18.96
CA ALA A 324 -5.15 15.63 -19.68
C ALA A 324 -4.13 14.78 -18.91
N ASP A 325 -4.08 14.89 -17.59
CA ASP A 325 -3.25 14.04 -16.73
C ASP A 325 -3.66 12.57 -16.85
N GLN A 326 -4.96 12.30 -16.78
CA GLN A 326 -5.49 10.95 -16.93
C GLN A 326 -5.15 10.35 -18.30
N GLN A 327 -5.27 11.13 -19.37
CA GLN A 327 -4.93 10.66 -20.72
C GLN A 327 -3.43 10.42 -20.90
N ARG A 328 -2.58 11.27 -20.30
CA ARG A 328 -1.12 11.10 -20.27
C ARG A 328 -0.74 9.82 -19.55
N LEU A 329 -1.34 9.53 -18.40
CA LEU A 329 -1.12 8.27 -17.69
C LEU A 329 -1.54 7.06 -18.55
N ILE A 330 -2.71 7.10 -19.20
CA ILE A 330 -3.15 6.00 -20.08
C ILE A 330 -2.16 5.75 -21.23
N GLU A 331 -1.60 6.82 -21.81
CA GLU A 331 -0.57 6.72 -22.83
C GLU A 331 0.72 6.08 -22.28
N ALA A 332 1.14 6.45 -21.07
CA ALA A 332 2.28 5.82 -20.40
C ALA A 332 2.04 4.33 -20.15
N LEU A 333 0.84 3.95 -19.66
CA LEU A 333 0.47 2.54 -19.46
C LEU A 333 0.49 1.74 -20.78
N LYS A 334 0.09 2.39 -21.89
CA LYS A 334 0.15 1.79 -23.23
C LYS A 334 1.59 1.55 -23.67
N ASN A 335 2.44 2.56 -23.57
CA ASN A 335 3.86 2.45 -23.92
C ASN A 335 4.55 1.36 -23.08
N LEU A 336 4.29 1.33 -21.78
CA LEU A 336 4.77 0.29 -20.87
C LEU A 336 4.30 -1.10 -21.32
N SER A 337 3.01 -1.28 -21.54
CA SER A 337 2.43 -2.59 -21.92
C SER A 337 2.94 -3.08 -23.29
N GLU A 338 3.23 -2.16 -24.21
CA GLU A 338 3.79 -2.45 -25.53
C GLU A 338 5.33 -2.58 -25.51
N GLY A 339 6.00 -2.28 -24.40
CA GLY A 339 7.47 -2.29 -24.28
C GLY A 339 8.16 -1.21 -25.12
N LYS A 340 7.50 -0.07 -25.32
CA LYS A 340 7.99 1.05 -26.14
C LYS A 340 8.57 2.15 -25.27
N ASP A 341 9.70 2.70 -25.69
CA ASP A 341 10.33 3.88 -25.11
C ASP A 341 10.35 3.83 -23.57
N LEU A 342 10.80 2.68 -23.03
CA LEU A 342 10.70 2.34 -21.60
C LEU A 342 11.46 3.34 -20.73
N GLU A 343 12.60 3.84 -21.19
CA GLU A 343 13.46 4.81 -20.50
C GLU A 343 12.78 6.17 -20.30
N THR A 344 11.86 6.54 -21.20
CA THR A 344 11.07 7.78 -21.08
C THR A 344 9.72 7.53 -20.41
N THR A 345 9.21 6.31 -20.47
CA THR A 345 7.92 5.91 -19.90
C THR A 345 8.02 5.51 -18.44
N VAL A 346 9.18 5.02 -17.99
CA VAL A 346 9.40 4.51 -16.64
C VAL A 346 10.72 5.02 -16.11
N ASP A 347 10.76 5.43 -14.85
CA ASP A 347 12.02 5.56 -14.12
C ASP A 347 12.55 4.15 -13.81
N VAL A 348 13.31 3.60 -14.75
CA VAL A 348 13.85 2.24 -14.66
C VAL A 348 14.73 2.05 -13.43
N ASP A 349 15.48 3.07 -12.99
CA ASP A 349 16.35 2.97 -11.82
C ASP A 349 15.52 2.81 -10.54
N ALA A 350 14.56 3.73 -10.33
CA ALA A 350 13.69 3.73 -9.16
C ALA A 350 12.84 2.46 -9.07
N VAL A 351 12.24 2.03 -10.18
CA VAL A 351 11.36 0.85 -10.24
C VAL A 351 12.14 -0.45 -9.97
N LEU A 352 13.33 -0.62 -10.54
CA LEU A 352 14.12 -1.83 -10.30
C LEU A 352 14.63 -1.91 -8.86
N ARG A 353 15.02 -0.78 -8.25
CA ARG A 353 15.36 -0.72 -6.81
C ARG A 353 14.17 -1.15 -5.96
N TYR A 354 12.99 -0.56 -6.20
CA TYR A 354 11.77 -0.92 -5.49
C TYR A 354 11.51 -2.43 -5.53
N PHE A 355 11.51 -3.03 -6.72
CA PHE A 355 11.23 -4.45 -6.85
C PHE A 355 12.34 -5.34 -6.28
N ALA A 356 13.60 -4.89 -6.28
CA ALA A 356 14.70 -5.62 -5.64
C ALA A 356 14.47 -5.69 -4.12
N ALA A 357 14.18 -4.56 -3.47
CA ALA A 357 13.84 -4.55 -2.05
C ALA A 357 12.55 -5.36 -1.76
N ASN A 358 11.50 -5.18 -2.57
CA ASN A 358 10.25 -5.92 -2.40
C ASN A 358 10.43 -7.44 -2.49
N ALA A 359 11.26 -7.92 -3.42
CA ALA A 359 11.57 -9.34 -3.56
C ALA A 359 12.38 -9.89 -2.38
N VAL A 360 13.23 -9.07 -1.76
CA VAL A 360 13.99 -9.46 -0.55
C VAL A 360 13.03 -9.61 0.64
N VAL A 361 12.19 -8.61 0.89
CA VAL A 361 11.26 -8.62 2.03
C VAL A 361 10.01 -9.45 1.78
N VAL A 362 9.75 -9.92 0.55
CA VAL A 362 8.58 -10.77 0.22
C VAL A 362 7.27 -10.16 0.75
N ASN A 363 6.97 -8.92 0.33
CA ASN A 363 5.65 -8.33 0.55
C ASN A 363 4.71 -8.73 -0.60
N LEU A 364 3.78 -9.63 -0.29
CA LEU A 364 2.77 -10.12 -1.23
C LEU A 364 1.43 -9.40 -1.09
N ASP A 365 1.24 -8.55 -0.07
CA ASP A 365 0.08 -7.66 0.00
C ASP A 365 0.39 -6.38 -0.80
N ASN A 366 0.80 -6.54 -2.05
CA ASN A 366 1.34 -5.46 -2.89
C ASN A 366 0.96 -5.66 -4.38
N TYR A 367 1.51 -4.84 -5.28
CA TYR A 367 1.42 -4.95 -6.74
C TYR A 367 1.74 -6.36 -7.28
N VAL A 368 2.74 -7.06 -6.72
CA VAL A 368 3.27 -8.32 -7.26
C VAL A 368 2.40 -9.56 -7.03
N SER A 369 1.20 -9.40 -6.47
CA SER A 369 0.25 -10.50 -6.24
C SER A 369 -1.12 -10.21 -6.85
N ASN A 370 -2.04 -11.18 -6.73
CA ASN A 370 -3.45 -11.02 -7.08
C ASN A 370 -4.17 -9.83 -6.43
N MET A 371 -3.60 -9.24 -5.36
CA MET A 371 -4.19 -8.08 -4.69
C MET A 371 -4.07 -6.81 -5.54
N GLY A 372 -2.85 -6.50 -6.02
CA GLY A 372 -2.60 -5.27 -6.75
C GLY A 372 -2.78 -4.00 -5.90
N HIS A 373 -2.46 -4.05 -4.60
CA HIS A 373 -2.74 -2.98 -3.62
C HIS A 373 -1.46 -2.47 -2.93
N ASN A 374 -1.61 -1.57 -1.96
CA ASN A 374 -0.53 -1.07 -1.07
C ASN A 374 0.73 -0.57 -1.81
N TYR A 375 0.53 0.15 -2.91
CA TYR A 375 1.57 0.93 -3.56
C TYR A 375 0.99 2.27 -4.00
N TYR A 376 1.87 3.26 -4.15
CA TYR A 376 1.53 4.49 -4.85
C TYR A 376 2.16 4.44 -6.24
N LEU A 377 1.39 4.84 -7.25
CA LEU A 377 1.89 5.13 -8.58
C LEU A 377 2.19 6.62 -8.64
N TYR A 378 3.44 6.96 -8.96
CA TYR A 378 3.84 8.33 -9.24
C TYR A 378 4.03 8.50 -10.74
N GLU A 379 3.47 9.58 -11.29
CA GLU A 379 3.57 9.93 -12.70
C GLU A 379 4.05 11.38 -12.85
N ASN A 380 5.08 11.60 -13.66
CA ASN A 380 5.56 12.94 -13.97
C ASN A 380 5.88 13.08 -15.45
N GLU A 381 5.18 13.98 -16.15
CA GLU A 381 5.33 14.22 -17.59
C GLU A 381 5.30 12.95 -18.47
N GLY A 382 4.58 11.91 -18.05
CA GLY A 382 4.42 10.61 -18.71
C GLY A 382 5.38 9.53 -18.22
N GLN A 383 6.30 9.85 -17.31
CA GLN A 383 7.23 8.89 -16.71
C GLN A 383 6.65 8.31 -15.41
N LEU A 384 6.62 6.99 -15.31
CA LEU A 384 6.06 6.24 -14.20
C LEU A 384 7.13 5.78 -13.21
N SER A 385 6.80 5.80 -11.92
CA SER A 385 7.51 5.07 -10.88
C SER A 385 6.54 4.51 -9.83
N ILE A 386 7.06 3.71 -8.90
CA ILE A 386 6.28 3.06 -7.86
C ILE A 386 6.89 3.36 -6.49
N LEU A 387 6.03 3.70 -5.53
CA LEU A 387 6.43 4.09 -4.18
C LEU A 387 5.81 3.14 -3.13
N PRO A 388 6.56 2.83 -2.05
CA PRO A 388 6.15 1.81 -1.08
C PRO A 388 5.13 2.33 -0.07
N TRP A 389 4.14 1.48 0.24
CA TRP A 389 3.14 1.77 1.26
C TRP A 389 2.72 0.49 2.02
N ASP A 390 2.43 0.60 3.31
CA ASP A 390 1.86 -0.47 4.16
C ASP A 390 2.65 -1.80 4.11
N TYR A 391 3.88 -1.79 4.64
CA TYR A 391 4.76 -2.96 4.66
C TYR A 391 4.65 -3.81 5.96
N ASN A 392 3.55 -3.67 6.69
CA ASN A 392 3.32 -4.42 7.94
C ASN A 392 3.24 -5.95 7.75
N LEU A 393 2.87 -6.40 6.55
CA LEU A 393 2.76 -7.81 6.17
C LEU A 393 3.95 -8.31 5.32
N ALA A 394 5.03 -7.54 5.27
CA ALA A 394 6.30 -7.99 4.72
C ALA A 394 6.85 -9.21 5.49
N PHE A 395 7.96 -9.75 5.00
CA PHE A 395 8.60 -10.99 5.44
C PHE A 395 7.63 -12.18 5.40
N GLY A 396 6.80 -12.24 4.34
CA GLY A 396 5.83 -13.31 4.14
C GLY A 396 4.64 -13.30 5.11
N GLY A 397 4.30 -12.16 5.72
CA GLY A 397 3.13 -12.01 6.60
C GLY A 397 1.77 -12.16 5.91
N PHE A 398 1.73 -11.96 4.57
CA PHE A 398 0.53 -12.12 3.75
C PHE A 398 0.65 -13.30 2.77
N GLN A 399 -0.33 -14.21 2.82
CA GLN A 399 -0.57 -15.28 1.84
C GLN A 399 0.68 -16.02 1.31
N SER A 400 1.70 -16.20 2.15
CA SER A 400 2.97 -16.80 1.77
C SER A 400 2.92 -18.32 1.61
N GLY A 401 1.92 -18.97 2.21
CA GLY A 401 1.74 -20.43 2.20
C GLY A 401 2.65 -21.14 3.21
N SER A 402 3.96 -21.12 3.01
CA SER A 402 4.93 -21.79 3.90
C SER A 402 6.22 -20.98 4.09
N ALA A 403 6.98 -21.29 5.15
CA ALA A 403 8.32 -20.72 5.35
C ALA A 403 9.25 -20.96 4.15
N SER A 404 9.16 -22.14 3.53
CA SER A 404 9.97 -22.47 2.34
C SER A 404 9.64 -21.57 1.16
N ASN A 405 8.37 -21.22 0.95
CA ASN A 405 7.96 -20.30 -0.12
C ASN A 405 8.52 -18.88 0.11
N VAL A 406 8.60 -18.43 1.36
CA VAL A 406 9.18 -17.11 1.69
C VAL A 406 10.69 -17.13 1.51
N VAL A 407 11.37 -18.09 2.15
CA VAL A 407 12.83 -18.23 2.08
C VAL A 407 13.30 -18.38 0.63
N ASN A 408 12.63 -19.24 -0.14
CA ASN A 408 13.02 -19.55 -1.51
C ASN A 408 12.31 -18.72 -2.57
N PHE A 409 11.60 -17.64 -2.20
CA PHE A 409 10.88 -16.82 -3.15
C PHE A 409 11.75 -16.45 -4.37
N PRO A 410 11.32 -16.79 -5.61
CA PRO A 410 12.17 -16.70 -6.79
C PRO A 410 12.46 -15.24 -7.17
N ILE A 411 13.73 -14.91 -7.42
CA ILE A 411 14.15 -13.55 -7.75
C ILE A 411 13.85 -13.16 -9.21
N ASP A 412 13.81 -14.11 -10.14
CA ASP A 412 13.57 -13.84 -11.57
C ASP A 412 12.09 -13.95 -11.96
N THR A 413 11.24 -14.44 -11.05
CA THR A 413 9.78 -14.41 -11.19
C THR A 413 9.13 -14.03 -9.85
N PRO A 414 9.42 -12.84 -9.28
CA PRO A 414 9.05 -12.49 -7.91
C PRO A 414 7.59 -12.03 -7.81
N VAL A 415 6.67 -12.90 -8.23
CA VAL A 415 5.21 -12.69 -8.22
C VAL A 415 4.50 -13.88 -7.54
N SER A 416 3.29 -13.64 -7.04
CA SER A 416 2.48 -14.70 -6.39
C SER A 416 1.04 -14.70 -6.87
N GLY A 417 0.58 -15.85 -7.37
CA GLY A 417 -0.78 -16.04 -7.88
C GLY A 417 -1.10 -15.32 -9.19
N VAL A 418 -0.10 -14.63 -9.78
CA VAL A 418 -0.16 -13.96 -11.09
C VAL A 418 1.12 -14.24 -11.87
N SER A 419 1.14 -13.92 -13.16
CA SER A 419 2.34 -13.99 -13.99
C SER A 419 3.03 -12.63 -14.15
N LEU A 420 4.28 -12.62 -14.62
CA LEU A 420 5.01 -11.39 -14.90
C LEU A 420 4.36 -10.59 -16.05
N GLU A 421 3.76 -11.28 -17.02
CA GLU A 421 3.02 -10.65 -18.11
C GLU A 421 1.81 -9.87 -17.59
N GLU A 422 1.24 -10.29 -16.45
CA GLU A 422 0.15 -9.58 -15.80
C GLU A 422 0.62 -8.37 -14.98
N ARG A 423 1.93 -8.18 -14.83
CA ARG A 423 2.55 -7.12 -14.03
C ARG A 423 3.57 -6.34 -14.87
N PRO A 424 3.11 -5.58 -15.88
CA PRO A 424 3.99 -5.00 -16.89
C PRO A 424 5.04 -4.06 -16.32
N LEU A 425 4.79 -3.36 -15.19
CA LEU A 425 5.80 -2.48 -14.59
C LEU A 425 7.08 -3.22 -14.17
N LEU A 426 6.96 -4.50 -13.80
CA LEU A 426 8.10 -5.37 -13.54
C LEU A 426 8.43 -6.25 -14.74
N GLY A 427 7.44 -6.97 -15.27
CA GLY A 427 7.63 -7.98 -16.31
C GLY A 427 8.29 -7.42 -17.57
N LYS A 428 7.87 -6.24 -18.04
CA LYS A 428 8.45 -5.62 -19.24
C LYS A 428 9.88 -5.15 -19.03
N LEU A 429 10.23 -4.75 -17.81
CA LEU A 429 11.61 -4.39 -17.50
C LEU A 429 12.50 -5.63 -17.45
N LEU A 430 12.05 -6.72 -16.82
CA LEU A 430 12.84 -7.96 -16.74
C LEU A 430 12.98 -8.71 -18.08
N GLU A 431 12.16 -8.40 -19.09
CA GLU A 431 12.35 -8.86 -20.47
C GLU A 431 13.62 -8.27 -21.12
N VAL A 432 14.13 -7.14 -20.62
CA VAL A 432 15.34 -6.46 -21.12
C VAL A 432 16.57 -6.96 -20.35
N PRO A 433 17.53 -7.65 -20.99
CA PRO A 433 18.68 -8.25 -20.30
C PRO A 433 19.51 -7.27 -19.46
N GLU A 434 19.70 -6.05 -19.96
CA GLU A 434 20.44 -4.99 -19.26
C GLU A 434 19.75 -4.55 -17.96
N TYR A 435 18.41 -4.56 -17.95
CA TYR A 435 17.61 -4.22 -16.78
C TYR A 435 17.55 -5.38 -15.79
N GLN A 436 17.51 -6.62 -16.26
CA GLN A 436 17.63 -7.79 -15.40
C GLN A 436 18.99 -7.83 -14.69
N GLU A 437 20.10 -7.54 -15.40
CA GLU A 437 21.42 -7.45 -14.78
C GLU A 437 21.49 -6.35 -13.73
N LYS A 438 20.89 -5.19 -14.01
CA LYS A 438 20.79 -4.07 -13.06
C LYS A 438 19.94 -4.43 -11.83
N TYR A 439 18.83 -5.13 -12.01
CA TYR A 439 18.00 -5.67 -10.94
C TYR A 439 18.78 -6.63 -10.03
N HIS A 440 19.53 -7.56 -10.63
CA HIS A 440 20.42 -8.47 -9.88
C HIS A 440 21.52 -7.73 -9.14
N ALA A 441 22.08 -6.67 -9.72
CA ALA A 441 23.06 -5.83 -9.05
C ALA A 441 22.48 -5.17 -7.79
N TYR A 442 21.23 -4.71 -7.81
CA TYR A 442 20.57 -4.19 -6.60
C TYR A 442 20.32 -5.27 -5.55
N LEU A 443 19.88 -6.46 -5.95
CA LEU A 443 19.77 -7.59 -5.02
C LEU A 443 21.12 -7.90 -4.36
N GLN A 444 22.20 -7.92 -5.14
CA GLN A 444 23.55 -8.14 -4.63
C GLN A 444 24.01 -7.00 -3.70
N GLU A 445 23.65 -5.75 -4.01
CA GLU A 445 23.91 -4.59 -3.15
C GLU A 445 23.22 -4.73 -1.78
N ILE A 446 21.96 -5.19 -1.75
CA ILE A 446 21.24 -5.49 -0.50
C ILE A 446 21.92 -6.62 0.25
N MET A 447 22.30 -7.71 -0.43
CA MET A 447 22.98 -8.85 0.20
C MET A 447 24.29 -8.41 0.87
N ASN A 448 25.13 -7.64 0.18
CA ASN A 448 26.42 -7.18 0.70
C ASN A 448 26.26 -6.08 1.78
N GLY A 449 25.31 -5.18 1.56
CA GLY A 449 25.09 -3.98 2.34
C GLY A 449 24.36 -4.22 3.64
N TYR A 450 23.30 -5.02 3.57
CA TYR A 450 22.27 -5.12 4.60
C TYR A 450 22.27 -6.48 5.32
N PHE A 451 22.69 -7.57 4.66
CA PHE A 451 22.65 -8.92 5.23
C PHE A 451 24.04 -9.50 5.58
N ALA A 452 25.05 -9.26 4.73
CA ALA A 452 26.38 -9.82 4.92
C ALA A 452 26.97 -9.47 6.29
N ASP A 453 27.85 -10.35 6.79
CA ASP A 453 28.53 -10.21 8.08
C ASP A 453 27.59 -10.06 9.29
N GLY A 454 26.35 -10.56 9.17
CA GLY A 454 25.35 -10.54 10.24
C GLY A 454 24.74 -9.15 10.49
N LYS A 455 24.81 -8.24 9.52
CA LYS A 455 24.30 -6.86 9.66
C LYS A 455 22.79 -6.80 9.84
N PHE A 456 22.05 -7.74 9.25
CA PHE A 456 20.60 -7.81 9.40
C PHE A 456 20.24 -8.12 10.86
N GLU A 457 20.86 -9.15 11.42
CA GLU A 457 20.67 -9.56 12.81
C GLU A 457 21.10 -8.47 13.79
N GLN A 458 22.23 -7.80 13.53
CA GLN A 458 22.68 -6.65 14.33
C GLN A 458 21.67 -5.49 14.27
N THR A 459 21.05 -5.25 13.11
CA THR A 459 20.01 -4.23 12.95
C THR A 459 18.76 -4.61 13.73
N VAL A 460 18.29 -5.86 13.61
CA VAL A 460 17.16 -6.39 14.39
C VAL A 460 17.44 -6.30 15.90
N ASP A 461 18.63 -6.67 16.35
CA ASP A 461 19.01 -6.62 17.78
C ASP A 461 19.06 -5.17 18.30
N ARG A 462 19.62 -4.24 17.51
CA ARG A 462 19.65 -2.81 17.85
C ARG A 462 18.24 -2.25 17.98
N LEU A 463 17.36 -2.51 17.01
CA LEU A 463 16.01 -2.00 16.99
C LEU A 463 15.16 -2.62 18.10
N SER A 464 15.19 -3.94 18.26
CA SER A 464 14.46 -4.64 19.32
C SER A 464 14.89 -4.16 20.71
N THR A 465 16.19 -3.90 20.92
CA THR A 465 16.70 -3.29 22.16
C THR A 465 16.12 -1.89 22.37
N MET A 466 16.10 -1.05 21.33
CA MET A 466 15.59 0.31 21.38
C MET A 466 14.11 0.38 21.77
N ILE A 467 13.30 -0.56 21.29
CA ILE A 467 11.83 -0.56 21.49
C ILE A 467 11.36 -1.45 22.65
N SER A 468 12.24 -2.29 23.19
CA SER A 468 11.89 -3.34 24.17
C SER A 468 11.05 -2.84 25.34
N ASP A 469 11.48 -1.76 26.00
CA ASP A 469 10.75 -1.22 27.16
C ASP A 469 9.41 -0.59 26.77
N TYR A 470 9.28 -0.08 25.55
CA TYR A 470 8.02 0.48 25.06
C TYR A 470 7.00 -0.61 24.79
N VAL A 471 7.41 -1.67 24.08
CA VAL A 471 6.60 -2.87 23.80
C VAL A 471 6.16 -3.55 25.10
N LYS A 472 7.11 -3.78 26.03
CA LYS A 472 6.82 -4.42 27.32
C LYS A 472 5.76 -3.68 28.14
N ASN A 473 5.75 -2.35 28.05
CA ASN A 473 4.88 -1.49 28.84
C ASN A 473 3.71 -0.94 28.00
N ASP A 474 3.42 -1.51 26.83
CA ASP A 474 2.29 -1.09 26.00
C ASP A 474 0.98 -1.66 26.57
N PRO A 475 0.05 -0.81 27.06
CA PRO A 475 -1.17 -1.29 27.70
C PRO A 475 -2.22 -1.82 26.70
N THR A 476 -2.03 -1.60 25.40
CA THR A 476 -3.00 -1.98 24.36
C THR A 476 -2.46 -3.02 23.39
N ALA A 477 -1.24 -3.53 23.59
CA ALA A 477 -0.55 -4.41 22.64
C ALA A 477 -1.37 -5.64 22.22
N PHE A 478 -1.32 -5.96 20.92
CA PHE A 478 -1.91 -7.20 20.37
C PHE A 478 -1.11 -8.45 20.74
N TYR A 479 0.21 -8.28 20.88
CA TYR A 479 1.17 -9.32 21.23
C TYR A 479 1.82 -8.97 22.56
N ASP A 480 1.83 -9.90 23.49
CA ASP A 480 2.59 -9.72 24.72
C ASP A 480 4.10 -9.72 24.46
N TYR A 481 4.86 -9.35 25.49
CA TYR A 481 6.30 -9.21 25.38
C TYR A 481 7.02 -10.54 25.08
N ASP A 482 6.51 -11.67 25.55
CA ASP A 482 7.11 -12.98 25.30
C ASP A 482 6.94 -13.36 23.82
N LYS A 483 5.76 -13.11 23.24
CA LYS A 483 5.51 -13.27 21.80
C LYS A 483 6.40 -12.36 20.95
N PHE A 484 6.58 -11.11 21.36
CA PHE A 484 7.52 -10.20 20.70
C PHE A 484 8.95 -10.77 20.71
N GLN A 485 9.44 -11.23 21.86
CA GLN A 485 10.79 -11.80 21.97
C GLN A 485 10.97 -13.05 21.10
N ALA A 486 9.97 -13.93 21.05
CA ALA A 486 9.98 -15.10 20.17
C ALA A 486 10.00 -14.67 18.68
N ALA A 487 9.16 -13.70 18.29
CA ALA A 487 9.08 -13.19 16.93
C ALA A 487 10.43 -12.57 16.46
N ILE A 488 11.18 -11.91 17.35
CA ILE A 488 12.51 -11.38 17.02
C ILE A 488 13.53 -12.50 16.70
N VAL A 489 13.44 -13.66 17.35
CA VAL A 489 14.30 -14.80 17.05
C VAL A 489 13.96 -15.35 15.67
N GLU A 490 12.67 -15.59 15.40
CA GLU A 490 12.18 -16.09 14.11
C GLU A 490 12.51 -15.14 12.95
N LEU A 491 12.44 -13.83 13.17
CA LEU A 491 12.70 -12.84 12.12
C LEU A 491 14.16 -12.89 11.67
N LYS A 492 15.09 -13.05 12.61
CA LYS A 492 16.52 -13.20 12.32
C LYS A 492 16.79 -14.48 11.54
N GLU A 493 16.19 -15.59 11.96
CA GLU A 493 16.35 -16.87 11.27
C GLU A 493 15.78 -16.82 9.83
N LEU A 494 14.56 -16.30 9.67
CA LEU A 494 13.95 -16.11 8.36
C LEU A 494 14.83 -15.22 7.46
N GLY A 495 15.31 -14.09 7.97
CA GLY A 495 16.17 -13.18 7.22
C GLY A 495 17.48 -13.82 6.78
N ALA A 496 18.14 -14.57 7.67
CA ALA A 496 19.39 -15.29 7.35
C ALA A 496 19.18 -16.35 6.26
N LEU A 497 18.11 -17.16 6.36
CA LEU A 497 17.79 -18.18 5.36
C LEU A 497 17.39 -17.54 4.02
N ARG A 498 16.61 -16.46 4.06
CA ARG A 498 16.21 -15.71 2.86
C ARG A 498 17.43 -15.15 2.13
N ALA A 499 18.35 -14.50 2.84
CA ALA A 499 19.59 -13.97 2.27
C ALA A 499 20.44 -15.07 1.63
N LYS A 500 20.55 -16.23 2.29
CA LYS A 500 21.25 -17.39 1.75
C LYS A 500 20.59 -17.90 0.45
N SER A 501 19.26 -17.93 0.39
CA SER A 501 18.54 -18.33 -0.83
C SER A 501 18.77 -17.34 -1.97
N ILE A 502 18.65 -16.03 -1.70
CA ILE A 502 18.87 -14.97 -2.71
C ILE A 502 20.29 -15.04 -3.26
N GLN A 503 21.31 -15.14 -2.40
CA GLN A 503 22.70 -15.28 -2.86
C GLN A 503 22.87 -16.54 -3.70
N GLY A 504 22.29 -17.67 -3.28
CA GLY A 504 22.34 -18.90 -4.06
C GLY A 504 21.68 -18.79 -5.44
N GLN A 505 20.60 -18.01 -5.55
CA GLN A 505 19.92 -17.72 -6.82
C GLN A 505 20.76 -16.81 -7.72
N LEU A 506 21.37 -15.75 -7.17
CA LEU A 506 22.29 -14.86 -7.89
C LEU A 506 23.54 -15.62 -8.41
N ASP A 507 24.06 -16.55 -7.62
CA ASP A 507 25.22 -17.38 -7.98
C ASP A 507 24.86 -18.53 -8.96
N GLY A 508 23.57 -18.73 -9.25
CA GLY A 508 23.07 -19.84 -10.08
C GLY A 508 23.14 -21.23 -9.42
N THR A 509 23.38 -21.29 -8.11
CA THR A 509 23.40 -22.55 -7.34
C THR A 509 22.01 -23.00 -6.89
N ILE A 510 21.06 -22.06 -6.82
CA ILE A 510 19.64 -22.30 -6.54
C ILE A 510 18.84 -21.78 -7.74
N PRO A 511 17.80 -22.49 -8.21
CA PRO A 511 16.98 -21.99 -9.32
C PRO A 511 16.29 -20.68 -8.96
N SER A 512 16.32 -19.69 -9.87
CA SER A 512 15.85 -18.33 -9.63
C SER A 512 14.41 -18.04 -10.08
N THR A 513 13.77 -18.98 -10.78
CA THR A 513 12.38 -18.86 -11.27
C THR A 513 11.47 -19.89 -10.63
N THR A 514 10.17 -19.57 -10.50
CA THR A 514 9.13 -20.47 -9.97
C THR A 514 9.15 -21.82 -10.66
N GLU A 515 9.19 -21.84 -11.99
CA GLU A 515 9.16 -23.06 -12.78
C GLU A 515 10.43 -23.91 -12.61
N ALA A 516 11.60 -23.27 -12.52
CA ALA A 516 12.85 -23.98 -12.31
C ALA A 516 12.95 -24.55 -10.87
N GLN A 517 12.43 -23.84 -9.87
CA GLN A 517 12.35 -24.35 -8.50
C GLN A 517 11.36 -25.52 -8.37
N LYS A 518 10.22 -25.47 -9.08
CA LYS A 518 9.29 -26.61 -9.18
C LYS A 518 9.94 -27.83 -9.83
N ALA A 519 10.75 -27.61 -10.86
CA ALA A 519 11.45 -28.68 -11.57
C ALA A 519 12.59 -29.32 -10.76
N ASP A 520 13.27 -28.55 -9.90
CA ASP A 520 14.37 -29.02 -9.05
C ASP A 520 14.34 -28.37 -7.65
N SER A 521 13.47 -28.90 -6.79
CA SER A 521 13.34 -28.43 -5.40
C SER A 521 14.47 -28.92 -4.48
N SER A 522 15.35 -29.81 -4.96
CA SER A 522 16.41 -30.43 -4.16
C SER A 522 17.51 -29.46 -3.71
N LYS A 523 17.61 -28.31 -4.40
CA LYS A 523 18.58 -27.24 -4.13
C LYS A 523 18.05 -26.13 -3.23
N LEU A 524 16.76 -26.15 -2.90
CA LEU A 524 16.14 -25.11 -2.09
C LEU A 524 16.68 -25.14 -0.65
N ILE A 525 16.70 -23.97 -0.02
CA ILE A 525 17.07 -23.86 1.40
C ILE A 525 15.95 -24.47 2.24
N ASP A 526 16.32 -25.38 3.15
CA ASP A 526 15.42 -25.91 4.17
C ASP A 526 15.05 -24.80 5.15
N ALA A 527 13.75 -24.56 5.29
CA ALA A 527 13.16 -23.55 6.16
C ALA A 527 12.19 -24.17 7.19
N SER A 528 12.31 -25.48 7.45
CA SER A 528 11.43 -26.22 8.36
C SER A 528 11.50 -25.77 9.82
N THR A 529 12.53 -25.02 10.20
CA THR A 529 12.75 -24.50 11.54
C THR A 529 12.05 -23.16 11.80
N VAL A 530 11.64 -22.44 10.75
CA VAL A 530 11.02 -21.11 10.88
C VAL A 530 9.52 -21.22 11.18
N ASP A 531 9.09 -20.60 12.27
CA ASP A 531 7.67 -20.46 12.60
C ASP A 531 7.11 -19.13 12.07
N MET A 532 6.44 -19.21 10.92
CA MET A 532 5.78 -18.05 10.30
C MET A 532 4.63 -17.48 11.15
N GLN A 533 3.98 -18.28 12.01
CA GLN A 533 2.88 -17.80 12.85
C GLN A 533 3.40 -16.91 13.98
N ALA A 534 4.56 -17.25 14.54
CA ALA A 534 5.22 -16.46 15.57
C ALA A 534 5.61 -15.05 15.10
N LEU A 535 5.84 -14.85 13.79
CA LEU A 535 6.10 -13.53 13.20
C LEU A 535 4.85 -12.63 13.12
N GLY A 536 3.65 -13.17 13.35
CA GLY A 536 2.39 -12.49 13.07
C GLY A 536 2.03 -12.55 11.58
N THR A 537 0.75 -12.78 11.31
CA THR A 537 0.19 -12.93 9.96
C THR A 537 -1.03 -12.02 9.78
N GLN A 538 -1.56 -11.98 8.55
CA GLN A 538 -2.85 -11.37 8.27
C GLN A 538 -3.93 -11.83 9.27
N GLY A 539 -4.65 -10.88 9.88
CA GLY A 539 -5.70 -11.17 10.87
C GLY A 539 -5.28 -11.07 12.35
N GLY A 540 -4.02 -10.76 12.64
CA GLY A 540 -3.61 -10.19 13.94
C GLY A 540 -3.38 -11.17 15.09
N GLY A 541 -2.72 -12.31 14.84
CA GLY A 541 -2.06 -13.10 15.90
C GLY A 541 -2.92 -13.75 16.99
N LYS A 542 -4.25 -13.55 16.98
CA LYS A 542 -5.16 -14.25 17.89
C LYS A 542 -5.13 -15.75 17.55
N GLU A 543 -4.73 -16.56 18.51
CA GLU A 543 -4.82 -18.03 18.41
C GLU A 543 -6.28 -18.41 18.09
N GLY A 544 -6.51 -18.91 16.88
CA GLY A 544 -7.84 -19.22 16.35
C GLY A 544 -8.36 -18.29 15.25
N ALA A 545 -7.74 -17.13 15.01
CA ALA A 545 -7.97 -16.33 13.80
C ALA A 545 -7.08 -16.80 12.62
N GLY A 546 -5.95 -17.44 12.94
CA GLY A 546 -5.25 -18.34 12.02
C GLY A 546 -5.72 -19.78 12.22
N GLY A 547 -6.61 -20.26 11.37
CA GLY A 547 -6.74 -21.69 11.10
C GLY A 547 -7.24 -22.62 12.21
N LYS A 548 -8.24 -22.22 13.02
CA LYS A 548 -9.27 -23.17 13.47
C LYS A 548 -10.63 -22.48 13.39
N GLY A 549 -11.37 -22.79 12.33
CA GLY A 549 -12.70 -22.25 12.06
C GLY A 549 -13.60 -22.32 13.29
N GLY A 550 -13.81 -21.17 13.91
CA GLY A 550 -14.93 -20.96 14.83
C GLY A 550 -16.25 -21.13 14.07
N PRO A 551 -17.31 -21.62 14.75
CA PRO A 551 -18.53 -22.12 14.12
C PRO A 551 -19.35 -20.96 13.54
N GLY A 552 -19.00 -20.57 12.32
CA GLY A 552 -19.54 -19.42 11.60
C GLY A 552 -18.76 -19.13 10.31
N GLY A 553 -17.47 -19.50 10.26
CA GLY A 553 -16.73 -19.68 9.01
C GLY A 553 -16.78 -21.15 8.60
N GLY A 554 -17.24 -21.44 7.39
CA GLY A 554 -17.20 -22.80 6.84
C GLY A 554 -15.76 -23.31 6.86
N GLY A 555 -15.46 -24.19 7.82
CA GLY A 555 -14.14 -24.78 7.98
C GLY A 555 -13.77 -25.53 6.71
N PHE A 556 -12.80 -24.99 5.98
CA PHE A 556 -12.08 -25.75 4.98
C PHE A 556 -11.28 -26.83 5.72
N PRO A 557 -11.50 -28.13 5.43
CA PRO A 557 -10.62 -29.17 5.94
C PRO A 557 -9.19 -28.93 5.44
N ASP A 558 -8.22 -29.31 6.27
CA ASP A 558 -6.80 -29.25 5.98
C ASP A 558 -6.48 -30.00 4.67
N MET A 559 -6.16 -29.24 3.63
CA MET A 559 -5.71 -29.69 2.31
C MET A 559 -4.21 -29.45 2.15
N SER A 560 -3.45 -29.41 3.25
CA SER A 560 -1.99 -29.29 3.20
C SER A 560 -1.40 -30.40 2.33
N GLY A 561 -0.75 -29.99 1.24
CA GLY A 561 -0.15 -30.90 0.25
C GLY A 561 -0.88 -30.97 -1.10
N LEU A 562 -2.02 -30.31 -1.28
CA LEU A 562 -2.61 -30.07 -2.60
C LEU A 562 -2.08 -28.75 -3.17
N ASP A 563 -1.52 -28.85 -4.38
CA ASP A 563 -1.08 -27.71 -5.17
C ASP A 563 -2.25 -26.72 -5.41
N GLN A 564 -1.97 -25.42 -5.29
CA GLN A 564 -3.01 -24.38 -5.40
C GLN A 564 -3.64 -24.31 -6.80
N ASP A 565 -2.88 -24.59 -7.85
CA ASP A 565 -3.39 -24.63 -9.22
C ASP A 565 -4.27 -25.86 -9.43
N VAL A 566 -3.86 -27.01 -8.89
CA VAL A 566 -4.67 -28.24 -8.87
C VAL A 566 -5.98 -28.02 -8.10
N MET A 567 -5.93 -27.30 -6.97
CA MET A 567 -7.10 -26.94 -6.19
C MET A 567 -8.03 -26.00 -6.95
N GLN A 568 -7.49 -25.00 -7.65
CA GLN A 568 -8.27 -24.04 -8.44
C GLN A 568 -8.90 -24.72 -9.67
N GLN A 569 -8.17 -25.59 -10.37
CA GLN A 569 -8.68 -26.39 -11.48
C GLN A 569 -9.74 -27.40 -11.02
N ALA A 570 -9.55 -28.05 -9.87
CA ALA A 570 -10.53 -28.94 -9.28
C ALA A 570 -11.83 -28.20 -8.92
N MET A 571 -11.74 -27.01 -8.31
CA MET A 571 -12.90 -26.18 -8.03
C MET A 571 -13.63 -25.74 -9.31
N GLN A 572 -12.89 -25.35 -10.35
CA GLN A 572 -13.48 -24.98 -11.64
C GLN A 572 -14.24 -26.15 -12.28
N ILE A 573 -13.65 -27.35 -12.32
CA ILE A 573 -14.29 -28.56 -12.85
C ILE A 573 -15.59 -28.88 -12.12
N ILE A 574 -15.60 -28.73 -10.80
CA ILE A 574 -16.79 -28.98 -9.96
C ILE A 574 -17.85 -27.89 -10.18
N GLN A 575 -17.43 -26.63 -10.33
CA GLN A 575 -18.33 -25.49 -10.57
C GLN A 575 -18.99 -25.57 -11.94
N ASP A 576 -18.25 -25.93 -12.98
CA ASP A 576 -18.76 -26.15 -14.34
C ASP A 576 -19.77 -27.30 -14.40
N ALA A 577 -19.66 -28.26 -13.50
CA ALA A 577 -20.62 -29.35 -13.32
C ALA A 577 -21.81 -29.01 -12.40
N GLY A 578 -22.01 -27.73 -12.07
CA GLY A 578 -23.09 -27.27 -11.19
C GLY A 578 -22.96 -27.79 -9.76
N GLY A 579 -21.74 -28.10 -9.31
CA GLY A 579 -21.45 -28.58 -7.97
C GLY A 579 -21.75 -30.06 -7.73
N ASN A 580 -22.02 -30.85 -8.78
CA ASN A 580 -22.27 -32.29 -8.67
C ASN A 580 -21.04 -33.10 -9.11
N ILE A 581 -20.54 -33.96 -8.22
CA ILE A 581 -19.43 -34.86 -8.54
C ILE A 581 -19.99 -36.15 -9.18
N THR A 582 -20.31 -36.08 -10.47
CA THR A 582 -20.69 -37.23 -11.30
C THR A 582 -19.46 -38.11 -11.63
N ASP A 583 -19.65 -39.31 -12.17
CA ASP A 583 -18.53 -40.17 -12.58
C ASP A 583 -17.63 -39.52 -13.65
N GLU A 584 -18.20 -38.64 -14.48
CA GLU A 584 -17.44 -37.83 -15.44
C GLU A 584 -16.57 -36.78 -14.75
N VAL A 585 -17.09 -36.12 -13.72
CA VAL A 585 -16.35 -35.15 -12.90
C VAL A 585 -15.25 -35.85 -12.10
N LYS A 586 -15.53 -37.02 -11.51
CA LYS A 586 -14.50 -37.83 -10.83
C LYS A 586 -13.35 -38.17 -11.76
N THR A 587 -13.65 -38.57 -12.99
CA THR A 587 -12.61 -38.88 -13.98
C THR A 587 -11.71 -37.68 -14.26
N LYS A 588 -12.28 -36.48 -14.37
CA LYS A 588 -11.53 -35.22 -14.57
C LYS A 588 -10.69 -34.85 -13.34
N LEU A 589 -11.23 -35.05 -12.14
CA LEU A 589 -10.53 -34.78 -10.88
C LEU A 589 -9.40 -35.79 -10.60
N THR A 590 -9.59 -37.07 -10.89
CA THR A 590 -8.53 -38.08 -10.83
C THR A 590 -7.42 -37.79 -11.83
N ALA A 591 -7.73 -37.26 -13.01
CA ALA A 591 -6.73 -36.86 -14.00
C ALA A 591 -5.87 -35.66 -13.53
N LEU A 592 -6.38 -34.83 -12.61
CA LEU A 592 -5.63 -33.79 -11.90
C LEU A 592 -4.80 -34.34 -10.71
N GLY A 593 -4.81 -35.65 -10.48
CA GLY A 593 -4.08 -36.28 -9.39
C GLY A 593 -4.81 -36.31 -8.05
N LEU A 594 -6.10 -35.96 -7.99
CA LEU A 594 -6.88 -36.02 -6.75
C LEU A 594 -7.24 -37.46 -6.37
N THR A 595 -7.05 -37.79 -5.09
CA THR A 595 -7.51 -39.05 -4.51
C THR A 595 -9.02 -39.04 -4.29
N GLU A 596 -9.64 -40.23 -4.13
CA GLU A 596 -11.06 -40.33 -3.77
C GLU A 596 -11.40 -39.65 -2.45
N GLU A 597 -10.46 -39.61 -1.50
CA GLU A 597 -10.61 -38.93 -0.21
C GLU A 597 -10.65 -37.40 -0.40
N GLN A 598 -9.76 -36.84 -1.22
CA GLN A 598 -9.75 -35.41 -1.56
C GLN A 598 -11.02 -35.00 -2.34
N MET A 599 -11.47 -35.83 -3.29
CA MET A 599 -12.74 -35.59 -4.01
C MET A 599 -13.95 -35.63 -3.06
N THR A 600 -13.93 -36.53 -2.08
CA THR A 600 -14.97 -36.62 -1.06
C THR A 600 -14.96 -35.38 -0.15
N GLN A 601 -13.78 -34.82 0.18
CA GLN A 601 -13.67 -33.59 0.95
C GLN A 601 -14.27 -32.38 0.20
N PHE A 602 -14.02 -32.25 -1.12
CA PHE A 602 -14.69 -31.24 -1.96
C PHE A 602 -16.22 -31.37 -1.94
N SER A 603 -16.75 -32.59 -1.91
CA SER A 603 -18.20 -32.81 -1.80
C SER A 603 -18.78 -32.40 -0.44
N GLN A 604 -18.00 -32.51 0.64
CA GLN A 604 -18.40 -32.19 2.01
C GLN A 604 -18.37 -30.68 2.29
N MET A 605 -17.49 -29.92 1.61
CA MET A 605 -17.45 -28.46 1.68
C MET A 605 -18.81 -27.81 1.32
N ARG A 606 -19.63 -28.48 0.49
CA ARG A 606 -20.96 -27.99 0.08
C ARG A 606 -22.04 -28.08 1.16
N ASN A 607 -21.98 -29.07 2.04
CA ASN A 607 -23.11 -29.40 2.93
C ASN A 607 -23.03 -28.73 4.32
N GLY A 608 -22.11 -27.79 4.53
CA GLY A 608 -22.06 -26.98 5.75
C GLY A 608 -22.07 -27.84 7.03
N GLY A 609 -21.10 -28.74 7.19
CA GLY A 609 -20.77 -29.36 8.47
C GLY A 609 -21.90 -30.08 9.23
N ARG A 610 -22.99 -30.52 8.58
CA ARG A 610 -23.99 -31.36 9.23
C ARG A 610 -23.85 -32.82 8.80
N PRO A 611 -23.64 -33.76 9.74
CA PRO A 611 -23.67 -35.19 9.43
C PRO A 611 -25.04 -35.56 8.86
N ASN A 612 -25.02 -36.27 7.74
CA ASN A 612 -26.21 -36.86 7.14
C ASN A 612 -26.65 -38.04 8.03
N ILE A 613 -27.52 -37.80 9.00
CA ILE A 613 -28.21 -38.89 9.72
C ILE A 613 -29.39 -39.31 8.85
N SER A 614 -29.19 -40.32 8.01
CA SER A 614 -30.30 -41.08 7.43
C SER A 614 -30.62 -42.27 8.32
N LYS A 615 -31.89 -42.40 8.72
CA LYS A 615 -32.48 -43.71 8.97
C LYS A 615 -32.67 -44.47 7.66
#